data_AF-A0A7J7P8B2-F1
#
_entry.id   AF-A0A7J7P8B2-F1
#
_cell.length_a   1.000
_cell.length_b   1.000
_cell.length_c   1.000
_cell.angle_alpha   90.00
_cell.angle_beta   90.00
_cell.angle_gamma   90.00
#
_symmetry.space_group_name_H-M   'P 1'
#
loop_
_entity.id
_entity.type
_entity.pdbx_description
1 polymer ?
#
loop_
_entity_poly.entity_id
_entity_poly.type
_entity_poly.pdbx_seq_one_letter_code
_entity_poly.pdbx_strand_id
1 'polypeptide(L)' 'GGDYGQPIDGNRDHVKCDFCGHVSKGGIKRLKQHLVKASYKGTMYKDVRKCDKVPQDVVDVLRSFMEGSKK' A
#
# COMPACT_ATOMS: atom_id res chain seq x y z
N GLY A 1 11.76 -3.38 -5.26
CA GLY A 1 10.66 -4.24 -4.78
C GLY A 1 9.44 -3.37 -4.55
N GLY A 2 8.48 -3.42 -5.47
CA GLY A 2 7.18 -2.80 -5.30
C GLY A 2 6.13 -3.88 -5.51
N ASP A 3 5.92 -4.75 -4.54
CA ASP A 3 5.27 -6.03 -4.81
C ASP A 3 4.45 -6.50 -3.61
N TYR A 4 3.40 -5.75 -3.27
CA TYR A 4 2.41 -6.19 -2.28
C TYR A 4 0.99 -5.95 -2.77
N GLY A 5 0.87 -5.60 -4.04
CA GLY A 5 -0.40 -5.59 -4.71
C GLY A 5 -0.26 -5.38 -6.20
N GLN A 6 -1.08 -6.14 -6.90
CA GLN A 6 -1.03 -6.28 -8.34
C GLN A 6 -2.20 -5.52 -8.98
N PRO A 7 -1.97 -4.82 -10.10
CA PRO A 7 -3.07 -4.28 -10.88
C PRO A 7 -3.94 -5.44 -11.40
N ILE A 8 -5.25 -5.29 -11.29
CA ILE A 8 -6.21 -6.28 -11.79
C ILE A 8 -6.61 -5.89 -13.21
N ASP A 9 -6.69 -6.88 -14.09
CA ASP A 9 -7.30 -6.73 -15.42
C ASP A 9 -6.62 -5.67 -16.32
N GLY A 10 -5.30 -5.52 -16.18
CA GLY A 10 -4.53 -4.48 -16.89
C GLY A 10 -4.84 -3.04 -16.46
N ASN A 11 -5.74 -2.87 -15.50
CA ASN A 11 -6.27 -1.58 -15.11
C ASN A 11 -5.44 -1.00 -13.96
N ARG A 12 -4.59 0.00 -14.27
CA ARG A 12 -3.67 0.62 -13.29
C ARG A 12 -4.40 1.32 -12.13
N ASP A 13 -5.68 1.62 -12.33
CA ASP A 13 -6.55 2.18 -11.30
C ASP A 13 -6.98 1.16 -10.26
N HIS A 14 -7.11 -0.11 -10.63
CA HIS A 14 -7.59 -1.17 -9.75
C HIS A 14 -6.41 -2.01 -9.28
N VAL A 15 -6.07 -1.91 -8.01
CA VAL A 15 -4.96 -2.66 -7.42
C VAL A 15 -5.47 -3.58 -6.32
N LYS A 16 -5.15 -4.87 -6.43
CA LYS A 16 -5.44 -5.88 -5.42
C LYS A 16 -4.32 -5.93 -4.40
N CYS A 17 -4.64 -5.82 -3.11
CA CYS A 17 -3.72 -6.13 -2.04
C CYS A 17 -3.50 -7.65 -1.96
N ASP A 18 -2.24 -8.08 -1.94
CA ASP A 18 -1.91 -9.50 -1.90
C ASP A 18 -2.24 -10.14 -0.54
N PHE A 19 -2.10 -9.38 0.56
CA PHE A 19 -2.34 -9.87 1.91
C PHE A 19 -3.83 -10.08 2.23
N CYS A 20 -4.66 -9.06 2.02
CA CYS A 20 -6.08 -9.14 2.36
C CYS A 20 -6.98 -9.43 1.16
N GLY A 21 -6.45 -9.43 -0.07
CA GLY A 21 -7.23 -9.57 -1.29
C GLY A 21 -8.09 -8.35 -1.63
N HIS A 22 -7.99 -7.26 -0.86
CA HIS A 22 -8.83 -6.07 -1.06
C HIS A 22 -8.44 -5.33 -2.33
N VAL A 23 -9.44 -4.99 -3.15
CA VAL A 23 -9.26 -4.22 -4.37
C VAL A 23 -9.49 -2.74 -4.08
N SER A 24 -8.42 -1.95 -4.12
CA SER A 24 -8.51 -0.50 -4.01
C SER A 24 -8.59 0.14 -5.40
N LYS A 25 -9.52 1.09 -5.57
CA LYS A 25 -9.63 1.96 -6.75
C LYS A 25 -8.82 3.24 -6.51
N GLY A 26 -7.93 3.58 -7.44
CA GLY A 26 -7.03 4.74 -7.35
C GLY A 26 -5.54 4.41 -7.23
N GLY A 27 -5.13 3.22 -7.70
CA GLY A 27 -3.73 2.88 -7.99
C GLY A 27 -2.83 2.51 -6.80
N ILE A 28 -1.55 2.27 -7.12
CA ILE A 28 -0.53 1.72 -6.19
C ILE A 28 -0.26 2.63 -4.98
N LYS A 29 -0.49 3.95 -5.09
CA LYS A 29 -0.28 4.90 -3.97
C LYS A 29 -1.21 4.61 -2.80
N ARG A 30 -2.50 4.41 -3.09
CA ARG A 30 -3.52 4.04 -2.09
C ARG A 30 -3.23 2.67 -1.49
N LEU A 31 -2.78 1.72 -2.31
CA LEU A 31 -2.32 0.42 -1.83
C LEU A 31 -1.17 0.57 -0.81
N LYS A 32 -0.14 1.38 -1.12
CA LYS A 32 0.98 1.58 -0.19
C LYS A 32 0.51 2.06 1.17
N GLN A 33 -0.40 3.03 1.23
CA GLN A 33 -0.98 3.52 2.50
C GLN A 33 -1.86 2.49 3.20
N HIS A 34 -2.63 1.70 2.43
CA HIS A 34 -3.40 0.57 2.96
C HIS A 34 -2.49 -0.42 3.70
N LEU A 35 -1.30 -0.69 3.15
CA LEU A 35 -0.31 -1.58 3.74
C LEU A 35 0.36 -0.98 4.97
N VAL A 36 0.98 0.20 4.88
CA VAL A 36 1.80 0.72 6.00
C VAL A 36 0.99 1.26 7.17
N LYS A 37 -0.35 1.28 7.09
CA LYS A 37 -1.26 1.96 8.04
C LYS A 37 -0.81 3.40 8.36
N ALA A 38 0.01 4.00 7.51
CA ALA A 38 0.75 5.23 7.73
C ALA A 38 0.71 6.12 6.49
N SER A 39 0.96 7.40 6.71
CA SER A 39 0.91 8.45 5.68
C SER A 39 2.08 8.28 4.70
N TYR A 40 1.82 7.87 3.46
CA TYR A 40 2.84 7.88 2.41
C TYR A 40 3.14 9.33 2.04
N LYS A 41 4.39 9.81 2.19
CA LYS A 41 4.80 11.19 1.89
C LYS A 41 3.88 12.28 2.52
N GLY A 42 3.40 12.05 3.75
CA GLY A 42 2.54 13.01 4.45
C GLY A 42 1.12 13.15 3.89
N THR A 43 0.73 12.38 2.87
CA THR A 43 -0.67 12.24 2.48
C THR A 43 -1.29 11.06 3.22
N MET A 44 -2.28 11.36 4.07
CA MET A 44 -3.16 10.37 4.65
C MET A 44 -4.52 10.58 3.99
N TYR A 45 -4.91 9.69 3.08
CA TYR A 45 -6.26 9.75 2.54
C TYR A 45 -7.21 9.13 3.57
N LYS A 46 -8.26 9.88 3.94
CA LYS A 46 -9.29 9.44 4.90
C LYS A 46 -10.02 8.17 4.45
N ASP A 47 -10.12 7.95 3.14
CA ASP A 47 -10.88 6.85 2.54
C ASP A 47 -10.05 5.59 2.26
N VAL A 48 -8.79 5.54 2.72
CA VAL A 48 -7.95 4.34 2.56
C VAL A 48 -8.17 3.41 3.75
N ARG A 49 -8.84 2.29 3.48
CA ARG A 49 -9.00 1.20 4.45
C ARG A 49 -7.62 0.69 4.84
N LYS A 50 -7.41 0.37 6.12
CA LYS A 50 -6.18 -0.25 6.61
C LYS A 50 -6.19 -1.76 6.33
N CYS A 51 -5.04 -2.33 5.95
CA CYS A 51 -4.89 -3.78 5.84
C CYS A 51 -4.73 -4.40 7.21
N ASP A 52 -5.56 -5.36 7.58
CA ASP A 52 -5.40 -6.07 8.86
C ASP A 52 -4.64 -7.40 8.72
N LYS A 53 -4.62 -7.97 7.51
CA LYS A 53 -3.88 -9.21 7.21
C LYS A 53 -2.40 -9.00 6.92
N VAL A 54 -1.93 -7.76 6.80
CA VAL A 54 -0.51 -7.50 6.55
C VAL A 54 0.27 -7.70 7.86
N PRO A 55 1.32 -8.53 7.87
CA PRO A 55 2.14 -8.70 9.06
C PRO A 55 2.91 -7.42 9.37
N GLN A 56 3.15 -7.18 10.67
CA GLN A 56 3.86 -5.99 11.16
C GLN A 56 5.26 -5.86 10.55
N ASP A 57 5.93 -6.99 10.32
CA ASP A 57 7.25 -7.06 9.69
C ASP A 57 7.26 -6.40 8.30
N VAL A 58 6.27 -6.73 7.46
CA VAL A 58 6.13 -6.14 6.13
C VAL A 58 5.82 -4.65 6.21
N VAL A 59 5.01 -4.24 7.18
CA VAL A 59 4.69 -2.83 7.43
C VAL A 59 5.94 -2.05 7.81
N ASP A 60 6.76 -2.59 8.70
CA ASP A 60 7.99 -1.96 9.18
C ASP A 60 9.03 -1.81 8.07
N VAL A 61 9.22 -2.88 7.29
CA VAL A 61 10.07 -2.87 6.09
C VAL A 61 9.56 -1.81 5.11
N LEU A 62 8.28 -1.84 4.75
CA LEU A 62 7.67 -0.88 3.82
C LEU A 62 7.77 0.56 4.32
N ARG A 63 7.54 0.78 5.61
CA ARG A 63 7.66 2.09 6.25
C ARG A 63 9.09 2.59 6.18
N SER A 64 10.07 1.77 6.55
CA SER A 64 11.50 2.09 6.48
C SER A 64 11.94 2.41 5.05
N PHE A 65 11.46 1.67 4.05
CA PHE A 65 11.71 2.00 2.63
C PHE A 65 11.02 3.30 2.18
N MET A 66 9.83 3.60 2.70
CA MET A 66 9.07 4.82 2.34
C MET A 66 9.65 6.09 3.00
N GLU A 67 10.13 6.00 4.24
CA GLU A 67 10.77 7.12 4.96
C GLU A 67 12.25 7.29 4.53
N GLY A 68 12.89 6.21 4.08
CA GLY A 68 14.31 6.16 3.71
C GLY A 68 14.69 6.70 2.33
N SER A 69 13.80 7.34 1.57
CA SER A 69 14.14 7.98 0.29
C SER A 69 14.83 9.35 0.50
N LYS A 70 15.90 9.37 1.31
CA LYS A 70 16.94 10.39 1.32
C LYS A 70 18.26 9.70 0.92
N LYS A 71 18.55 9.65 -0.38
CA LYS A 71 19.92 9.62 -0.88
C LYS A 71 19.92 10.31 -2.24
#